data_AF-A0A378XY82-F1
#
_entry.id   AF-A0A378XY82-F1
#
_cell.length_a   1.000
_cell.length_b   1.000
_cell.length_c   1.000
_cell.angle_alpha   90.00
_cell.angle_beta   90.00
_cell.angle_gamma   90.00
#
_symmetry.space_group_name_H-M   'P 1'
#
loop_
_entity.id
_entity.type
_entity.pdbx_description
1 polymer ?
#
loop_
_entity_poly.entity_id
_entity_poly.type
_entity_poly.pdbx_seq_one_letter_code
_entity_poly.pdbx_strand_id
1 'polypeptide(L)'
;MYGKLHGACLYGIDGVLIEVETDLSNGLPQTAIIGLPDSAIREAVERVRAAIKNCGFKYPSQRVTINLAPADLRKEGSSFDLAIALGLLTTSEQVFYRWGNERCLLASWRWMAACVL
;
A
#
# COMPACT_ATOMS: atom_id res chain seq x y z
N MET A 1 -9.97 -9.02 7.27
CA MET A 1 -10.20 -7.58 7.50
C MET A 1 -9.76 -6.89 6.24
N TYR A 2 -10.69 -6.21 5.58
CA TYR A 2 -10.52 -5.75 4.20
C TYR A 2 -10.50 -4.22 4.15
N GLY A 3 -9.58 -3.68 3.35
CA GLY A 3 -9.51 -2.26 3.03
C GLY A 3 -9.23 -2.05 1.55
N LYS A 4 -9.71 -0.92 1.04
CA LYS A 4 -9.62 -0.53 -0.37
C LYS A 4 -9.14 0.92 -0.47
N LEU A 5 -8.17 1.14 -1.35
CA LEU A 5 -7.61 2.46 -1.62
C LEU A 5 -7.46 2.65 -3.13
N HIS A 6 -7.74 3.86 -3.61
CA HIS A 6 -7.49 4.23 -4.99
C HIS A 6 -6.17 4.99 -5.08
N GLY A 7 -5.35 4.61 -6.03
CA GLY A 7 -4.16 5.31 -6.45
C GLY A 7 -4.20 5.60 -7.95
N ALA A 8 -3.16 6.24 -8.45
CA ALA A 8 -2.94 6.41 -9.88
C ALA A 8 -1.49 6.06 -10.19
N CYS A 9 -1.28 5.37 -11.31
CA CYS A 9 0.05 5.12 -11.85
C CYS A 9 0.11 5.62 -13.30
N LEU A 10 1.32 5.87 -13.79
CA LEU A 10 1.54 6.20 -15.18
C LEU A 10 1.80 4.91 -15.97
N TYR A 11 1.13 4.75 -17.10
CA TYR A 11 1.40 3.72 -18.08
C TYR A 11 1.82 4.39 -19.40
N GLY A 12 3.13 4.49 -19.64
CA GLY A 12 3.66 5.29 -20.74
C GLY A 12 3.39 6.79 -20.52
N ILE A 13 2.44 7.36 -21.25
CA ILE A 13 1.98 8.76 -21.09
C ILE A 13 0.59 8.86 -20.46
N ASP A 14 -0.11 7.74 -20.29
CA ASP A 14 -1.49 7.71 -19.82
C ASP A 14 -1.55 7.50 -18.30
N GLY A 15 -2.40 8.27 -17.63
CA GLY A 15 -2.70 8.09 -16.21
C GLY A 15 -3.76 7.00 -16.02
N VAL A 16 -3.40 5.93 -15.32
CA VAL A 16 -4.30 4.81 -15.03
C VAL A 16 -4.68 4.82 -13.56
N LEU A 17 -5.97 4.75 -13.28
CA LEU A 17 -6.46 4.56 -11.92
C LEU A 17 -6.18 3.12 -11.48
N ILE A 18 -5.50 2.97 -10.35
CA ILE A 18 -5.17 1.68 -9.76
C ILE A 18 -5.93 1.55 -8.45
N GLU A 19 -6.44 0.36 -8.21
CA GLU A 19 -7.07 0.02 -6.96
C GLU A 19 -6.17 -0.94 -6.18
N VAL A 20 -5.85 -0.54 -4.95
CA VAL A 20 -5.06 -1.33 -4.00
C VAL A 20 -6.01 -1.84 -2.94
N GLU A 21 -6.31 -3.12 -3.01
CA GLU A 21 -7.10 -3.81 -2.00
C GLU A 21 -6.14 -4.55 -1.08
N THR A 22 -6.40 -4.49 0.23
CA THR A 22 -5.61 -5.17 1.24
C THR A 22 -6.55 -6.03 2.08
N ASP A 23 -6.25 -7.31 2.18
CA ASP A 23 -6.94 -8.23 3.09
C ASP A 23 -5.96 -8.78 4.12
N LEU A 24 -6.29 -8.57 5.40
CA LEU A 24 -5.61 -9.13 6.55
C LEU A 24 -6.41 -10.32 7.06
N SER A 25 -5.83 -11.51 6.98
CA SER A 25 -6.44 -12.76 7.40
C SER A 25 -5.62 -13.43 8.50
N ASN A 26 -6.31 -14.17 9.37
CA ASN A 26 -5.65 -14.92 10.44
C ASN A 26 -4.75 -16.02 9.84
N GLY A 27 -3.53 -16.15 10.36
CA GLY A 27 -2.59 -17.16 9.88
C GLY A 27 -1.14 -16.77 10.16
N LEU A 28 -0.22 -17.56 9.63
CA LEU A 28 1.20 -17.25 9.70
C LEU A 28 1.51 -15.95 8.93
N PRO A 29 2.45 -15.11 9.42
CA PRO A 29 2.86 -13.89 8.73
C PRO A 29 3.37 -14.20 7.32
N GLN A 30 2.60 -13.81 6.32
CA GLN A 30 2.95 -13.96 4.91
C GLN A 30 2.32 -12.81 4.13
N THR A 31 3.10 -12.16 3.27
CA THR A 31 2.59 -11.11 2.38
C THR A 31 2.59 -11.62 0.94
N ALA A 32 1.46 -11.54 0.27
CA ALA A 32 1.31 -11.89 -1.14
C ALA A 32 0.78 -10.69 -1.94
N ILE A 33 1.35 -10.45 -3.12
CA ILE A 33 0.87 -9.44 -4.06
C ILE A 33 0.29 -10.15 -5.29
N ILE A 34 -0.94 -9.77 -5.66
CA ILE A 34 -1.71 -10.32 -6.79
C ILE A 34 -2.00 -9.18 -7.78
N GLY A 35 -2.17 -9.50 -9.05
CA GLY A 35 -2.47 -8.52 -10.11
C GLY A 35 -1.31 -8.24 -11.07
N LEU A 36 -0.53 -9.28 -11.40
CA LEU A 36 0.64 -9.23 -12.29
C LEU A 36 1.74 -8.23 -11.86
N PRO A 37 2.27 -8.34 -10.62
CA PRO A 37 3.41 -7.51 -10.20
C PRO A 37 4.70 -7.95 -10.87
N ASP A 38 5.57 -7.00 -11.18
CA ASP A 38 6.96 -7.23 -11.59
C ASP A 38 7.86 -7.59 -10.37
N SER A 39 9.17 -7.64 -10.57
CA SER A 39 10.13 -7.86 -9.48
C SER A 39 10.22 -6.65 -8.55
N ALA A 40 10.18 -5.42 -9.07
CA ALA A 40 10.32 -4.20 -8.29
C ALA A 40 9.19 -4.03 -7.26
N ILE A 41 7.96 -4.42 -7.61
CA ILE A 41 6.79 -4.43 -6.73
C ILE A 41 6.88 -5.57 -5.71
N ARG A 42 7.44 -6.74 -6.08
CA ARG A 42 7.69 -7.79 -5.08
C ARG A 42 8.70 -7.33 -4.03
N GLU A 43 9.74 -6.63 -4.44
CA GLU A 43 10.73 -6.02 -3.53
C GLU A 43 10.15 -4.86 -2.71
N ALA A 44 9.10 -4.20 -3.22
CA ALA A 44 8.40 -3.14 -2.49
C ALA A 44 7.88 -3.60 -1.13
N VAL A 45 7.52 -4.88 -0.97
CA VAL A 45 7.05 -5.42 0.32
C VAL A 45 8.07 -5.17 1.43
N GLU A 46 9.34 -5.43 1.17
CA GLU A 46 10.39 -5.26 2.16
C GLU A 46 10.73 -3.78 2.39
N ARG A 47 10.69 -2.94 1.34
CA ARG A 47 10.81 -1.48 1.49
C ARG A 47 9.68 -0.88 2.32
N VAL A 48 8.44 -1.24 2.03
CA VAL A 48 7.25 -0.82 2.79
C VAL A 48 7.31 -1.30 4.23
N ARG A 49 7.75 -2.54 4.47
CA ARG A 49 7.94 -3.07 5.84
C ARG A 49 8.95 -2.23 6.61
N ALA A 50 10.08 -1.88 6.00
CA ALA A 50 11.10 -1.03 6.61
C ALA A 50 10.56 0.38 6.87
N ALA A 51 9.90 1.00 5.89
CA ALA A 51 9.33 2.34 6.00
C ALA A 51 8.26 2.44 7.10
N ILE A 52 7.35 1.46 7.18
CA ILE A 52 6.32 1.38 8.23
C ILE A 52 6.97 1.34 9.62
N LYS A 53 7.98 0.47 9.81
CA LYS A 53 8.71 0.37 11.09
C LYS A 53 9.45 1.66 11.43
N ASN A 54 10.14 2.26 10.46
CA ASN A 54 10.88 3.51 10.63
C ASN A 54 9.97 4.70 10.98
N CYS A 55 8.74 4.68 10.49
CA CYS A 55 7.73 5.68 10.81
C CYS A 55 7.05 5.44 12.18
N GLY A 56 7.44 4.40 12.93
CA GLY A 56 6.87 4.07 14.24
C GLY A 56 5.55 3.29 14.18
N PHE A 57 5.12 2.85 12.98
CA PHE A 57 3.94 2.02 12.81
C PHE A 57 4.28 0.52 12.92
N LYS A 58 3.26 -0.30 13.16
CA LYS A 58 3.39 -1.75 13.27
C LYS A 58 3.05 -2.42 11.95
N TYR A 59 3.97 -3.22 11.42
CA TYR A 59 3.63 -4.08 10.30
C TYR A 59 2.76 -5.25 10.79
N PRO A 60 1.62 -5.56 10.15
CA PRO A 60 0.72 -6.61 10.60
C PRO A 60 1.42 -7.99 10.60
N SER A 61 1.34 -8.70 11.73
CA SER A 61 1.90 -10.05 11.92
C SER A 61 0.92 -11.16 11.51
N GLN A 62 0.12 -10.89 10.49
CA GLN A 62 -0.95 -11.76 10.00
C GLN A 62 -0.68 -12.11 8.53
N ARG A 63 -1.51 -12.94 7.92
CA ARG A 63 -1.46 -13.14 6.48
C ARG A 63 -2.04 -11.91 5.78
N VAL A 64 -1.26 -11.32 4.90
CA VAL A 64 -1.56 -10.10 4.15
C VAL A 64 -1.67 -10.46 2.68
N THR A 65 -2.79 -10.15 2.06
CA THR A 65 -2.97 -10.24 0.61
C THR A 65 -3.21 -8.84 0.07
N ILE A 66 -2.37 -8.40 -0.87
CA ILE A 66 -2.50 -7.12 -1.55
C ILE A 66 -2.88 -7.41 -3.00
N ASN A 67 -4.02 -6.90 -3.45
CA ASN A 67 -4.46 -7.02 -4.82
C ASN A 67 -4.33 -5.68 -5.53
N LEU A 68 -3.70 -5.69 -6.72
CA LEU A 68 -3.51 -4.52 -7.57
C LEU A 68 -4.39 -4.64 -8.82
N ALA A 69 -5.53 -3.95 -8.80
CA ALA A 69 -6.46 -3.89 -9.93
C ALA A 69 -6.24 -2.61 -10.77
N PRO A 70 -6.46 -2.64 -12.10
CA PRO A 70 -7.04 -3.73 -12.89
C PRO A 70 -6.00 -4.81 -13.25
N ALA A 71 -6.31 -6.10 -13.05
CA ALA A 71 -5.34 -7.20 -13.18
C ALA A 71 -4.74 -7.38 -14.59
N ASP A 72 -5.38 -6.83 -15.63
CA ASP A 72 -4.98 -6.97 -17.03
C ASP A 72 -3.76 -6.13 -17.42
N LEU A 73 -3.45 -5.10 -16.63
CA LEU A 73 -2.28 -4.25 -16.84
C LEU A 73 -1.10 -4.76 -16.03
N ARG A 74 0.07 -4.88 -16.66
CA ARG A 74 1.32 -5.12 -15.94
C ARG A 74 1.70 -3.87 -15.16
N LYS A 75 1.94 -4.04 -13.86
CA LYS A 75 2.42 -2.96 -12.98
C LYS A 75 3.92 -3.11 -12.85
N GLU A 76 4.64 -2.05 -13.15
CA GLU A 76 6.09 -2.02 -13.15
C GLU A 76 6.60 -0.82 -12.34
N GLY A 77 7.74 -1.00 -11.68
CA GLY A 77 8.41 0.05 -10.92
C GLY A 77 7.98 0.19 -9.45
N SER A 78 8.50 1.23 -8.78
CA SER A 78 8.38 1.45 -7.32
C SER A 78 7.28 2.44 -6.92
N SER A 79 6.47 2.91 -7.87
CA SER A 79 5.43 3.92 -7.59
C SER A 79 4.28 3.38 -6.73
N PHE A 80 4.24 2.08 -6.46
CA PHE A 80 3.20 1.41 -5.68
C PHE A 80 3.51 1.34 -4.19
N ASP A 81 4.76 1.60 -3.78
CA ASP A 81 5.21 1.39 -2.40
C ASP A 81 4.37 2.22 -1.41
N LEU A 82 4.10 3.50 -1.72
CA LEU A 82 3.28 4.37 -0.88
C LEU A 82 1.82 3.89 -0.80
N ALA A 83 1.24 3.50 -1.94
CA ALA A 83 -0.14 3.05 -2.01
C ALA A 83 -0.34 1.75 -1.22
N ILE A 84 0.63 0.82 -1.30
CA ILE A 84 0.65 -0.42 -0.52
C ILE A 84 0.79 -0.11 0.98
N ALA A 85 1.72 0.78 1.36
CA ALA A 85 1.90 1.17 2.75
C ALA A 85 0.61 1.76 3.35
N LEU A 86 -0.05 2.67 2.62
CA LEU A 86 -1.31 3.26 3.05
C LEU A 86 -2.43 2.23 3.11
N GLY A 87 -2.53 1.32 2.13
CA GLY A 87 -3.51 0.23 2.15
C GLY A 87 -3.36 -0.64 3.40
N LEU A 88 -2.13 -0.99 3.78
CA LEU A 88 -1.84 -1.75 4.99
C LEU A 88 -2.16 -1.00 6.27
N LEU A 89 -1.74 0.27 6.38
CA LEU A 89 -1.94 1.07 7.58
C LEU A 89 -3.41 1.42 7.81
N THR A 90 -4.16 1.65 6.73
CA THR A 90 -5.61 1.93 6.81
C THR A 90 -6.39 0.66 7.15
N THR A 91 -6.05 -0.47 6.52
CA THR A 91 -6.70 -1.76 6.83
C THR A 91 -6.37 -2.23 8.24
N SER A 92 -5.16 -1.95 8.75
CA SER A 92 -4.78 -2.24 10.14
C SER A 92 -5.23 -1.19 11.16
N GLU A 93 -6.09 -0.24 10.76
CA GLU A 93 -6.66 0.80 11.63
C GLU A 93 -5.63 1.71 12.30
N GLN A 94 -4.41 1.80 11.75
CA GLN A 94 -3.35 2.66 12.27
C GLN A 94 -3.38 4.07 11.68
N VAL A 95 -3.91 4.22 10.48
CA VAL A 95 -4.02 5.51 9.77
C VAL A 95 -5.42 5.63 9.19
N PHE A 96 -6.02 6.81 9.35
CA PHE A 96 -7.32 7.15 8.78
C PHE A 96 -7.13 8.30 7.79
N TYR A 97 -7.46 8.09 6.51
CA TYR A 97 -7.48 9.16 5.52
C TYR A 97 -8.89 9.73 5.37
N ARG A 98 -8.97 11.04 5.16
CA ARG A 98 -10.21 11.81 5.12
C ARG A 98 -10.40 12.38 3.71
N TRP A 99 -11.45 11.95 3.00
CA TRP A 99 -11.92 12.63 1.78
C TRP A 99 -13.12 13.50 2.16
N GLY A 100 -12.91 14.80 2.38
CA GLY A 100 -13.94 15.73 2.88
C GLY A 100 -13.85 16.07 4.39
N ASN A 101 -14.72 16.96 4.87
CA ASN A 101 -14.39 17.99 5.87
C ASN A 101 -14.69 17.72 7.37
N GLU A 102 -14.26 16.63 8.03
CA GLU A 102 -14.56 16.48 9.48
C GLU A 102 -13.51 15.84 10.44
N ARG A 103 -12.19 16.16 10.35
CA ARG A 103 -11.09 15.80 11.32
C ARG A 103 -10.06 14.72 10.93
N CYS A 104 -8.93 15.20 10.41
CA CYS A 104 -7.68 14.48 10.31
C CYS A 104 -6.91 14.43 11.63
N LEU A 105 -6.19 13.34 11.88
CA LEU A 105 -4.86 13.42 12.48
C LEU A 105 -3.83 13.10 11.38
N LEU A 106 -3.48 14.12 10.59
CA LEU A 106 -2.40 14.09 9.60
C LEU A 106 -1.16 14.73 10.22
N ALA A 107 -0.40 13.97 11.01
CA ALA A 107 0.75 14.54 11.71
C ALA A 107 2.12 14.30 11.03
N SER A 108 2.26 13.44 10.00
CA SER A 108 3.61 13.19 9.43
C SER A 108 3.69 12.70 7.96
N TRP A 109 2.83 13.19 7.07
CA TRP A 109 2.89 12.84 5.64
C TRP A 109 4.24 13.10 4.96
N ARG A 110 4.99 14.08 5.46
CA ARG A 110 6.31 14.44 4.93
C ARG A 110 7.39 13.39 5.22
N TRP A 111 7.21 12.55 6.23
CA TRP A 111 8.19 11.55 6.64
C TRP A 111 7.96 10.20 5.96
N MET A 112 6.70 9.79 5.77
CA MET A 112 6.40 8.52 5.09
C MET A 112 6.83 8.54 3.63
N ALA A 113 6.57 9.62 2.88
CA ALA A 113 7.01 9.72 1.49
C ALA A 113 8.54 9.70 1.34
N ALA A 114 9.26 10.26 2.33
CA ALA A 114 10.72 10.29 2.35
C ALA A 114 11.38 8.97 2.82
N CYS A 115 10.65 8.11 3.53
CA CYS A 115 11.14 6.79 3.93
C CYS A 115 10.81 5.68 2.93
N VAL A 116 9.88 5.93 2.01
CA VAL A 116 9.40 4.97 1.02
C VAL A 116 10.12 5.12 -0.34
N LEU A 117 10.61 6.33 -0.65
CA LEU A 117 11.50 6.63 -1.79
C LEU A 117 12.97 6.49 -1.40
#